data_AF-A0A969XSJ5-F1
#
_entry.id   AF-A0A969XSJ5-F1
#
_cell.length_a   1.000
_cell.length_b   1.000
_cell.length_c   1.000
_cell.angle_alpha   90.00
_cell.angle_beta   90.00
_cell.angle_gamma   90.00
#
_symmetry.space_group_name_H-M   'P 1'
#
loop_
_entity.id
_entity.type
_entity.pdbx_description
1 polymer ?
#
loop_
_entity_poly.entity_id
_entity_poly.type
_entity_poly.pdbx_seq_one_letter_code
_entity_poly.pdbx_strand_id
1 'polypeptide(L)'
;MRAAVLALRGLIDRAGAERYFVYPRRASIQPGRLAGSRLWPDDPWTGQDLRPGTGRGHYRYTVTPDRRRYRLVGYLNGGTIVLRGGMPRTIMRAYDHRSEEGINLIRQYIEDYAAAHDGRYPLPSAIESDGAVGQEPRRRYWPSNPWDHRAMTQRRDRGSFSYSVTSDRRSYTLRLHRALKGDYVLTGTVVATPWQQLLISLEDEIVRRNGRILRGYVDQWSLQHAGALPSAVEMAPAAAVGAAHTDWPLDPASGGPMAPGTVPGTYTYAAGAAGAYTLTVHLHSGEYEAGGTAPSPAAPARGAGSPD
;
A
#
# COMPACT_ATOMS: atom_id res chain seq x y z
N MET A 1 38.54 3.54 -43.04
CA MET A 1 37.12 3.89 -42.81
C MET A 1 36.44 2.88 -41.90
N ARG A 2 36.43 1.58 -42.24
CA ARG A 2 35.84 0.57 -41.35
C ARG A 2 36.41 0.63 -39.93
N ALA A 3 37.73 0.71 -39.81
CA ALA A 3 38.43 0.92 -38.55
C ALA A 3 38.01 2.21 -37.83
N ALA A 4 37.97 3.35 -38.55
CA ALA A 4 37.52 4.65 -38.02
C ALA A 4 36.09 4.61 -37.45
N VAL A 5 35.16 3.93 -38.14
CA VAL A 5 33.77 3.78 -37.69
C VAL A 5 33.66 2.84 -36.48
N LEU A 6 34.50 1.80 -36.40
CA LEU A 6 34.60 0.93 -35.22
C LEU A 6 35.20 1.66 -34.02
N ALA A 7 36.21 2.51 -34.23
CA ALA A 7 36.78 3.36 -33.19
C ALA A 7 35.74 4.37 -32.67
N LEU A 8 34.99 5.03 -33.58
CA LEU A 8 33.89 5.92 -33.20
C LEU A 8 32.81 5.17 -32.41
N ARG A 9 32.48 3.93 -32.80
CA ARG A 9 31.58 3.08 -32.02
C ARG A 9 32.11 2.85 -30.60
N GLY A 10 33.39 2.52 -30.45
CA GLY A 10 34.01 2.35 -29.13
C GLY A 10 33.88 3.58 -28.23
N LEU A 11 34.08 4.78 -28.79
CA LEU A 11 33.89 6.04 -28.07
C LEU A 11 32.42 6.24 -27.64
N ILE A 12 31.47 5.96 -28.53
CA ILE A 12 30.02 6.05 -28.23
C ILE A 12 29.62 5.04 -27.15
N ASP A 13 30.08 3.79 -27.26
CA ASP A 13 29.77 2.72 -26.32
C ASP A 13 30.36 3.02 -24.93
N ARG A 14 31.58 3.56 -24.87
CA ARG A 14 32.19 4.03 -23.62
C ARG A 14 31.39 5.17 -22.98
N ALA A 15 31.08 6.22 -23.74
CA ALA A 15 30.32 7.37 -23.23
C ALA A 15 28.91 6.96 -22.75
N GLY A 16 28.30 5.97 -23.41
CA GLY A 16 27.05 5.35 -22.96
C GLY A 16 27.24 4.58 -21.66
N ALA A 17 28.24 3.71 -21.56
CA ALA A 17 28.51 2.89 -20.37
C ALA A 17 28.82 3.73 -19.12
N GLU A 18 29.62 4.78 -19.24
CA GLU A 18 29.92 5.74 -18.16
C GLU A 18 28.66 6.47 -17.65
N ARG A 19 27.58 6.47 -18.43
CA ARG A 19 26.28 7.09 -18.10
C ARG A 19 25.17 6.07 -18.02
N TYR A 20 25.49 4.88 -17.49
CA TYR A 20 24.52 3.81 -17.23
C TYR A 20 23.72 3.41 -18.48
N PHE A 21 24.37 3.34 -19.65
CA PHE A 21 23.78 3.06 -20.96
C PHE A 21 22.81 4.15 -21.48
N VAL A 22 23.05 5.41 -21.11
CA VAL A 22 22.40 6.58 -21.70
C VAL A 22 23.31 7.17 -22.77
N TYR A 23 23.00 6.88 -24.04
CA TYR A 23 23.85 7.25 -25.17
C TYR A 23 23.83 8.76 -25.47
N PRO A 24 24.90 9.30 -26.08
CA PRO A 24 24.99 10.73 -26.38
C PRO A 24 23.93 11.17 -27.39
N ARG A 25 23.58 12.47 -27.33
CA ARG A 25 22.71 13.10 -28.34
C ARG A 25 23.46 13.21 -29.66
N ARG A 26 22.72 13.27 -30.77
CA ARG A 26 23.31 13.39 -32.12
C ARG A 26 24.27 14.57 -32.26
N ALA A 27 23.94 15.72 -31.68
CA ALA A 27 24.77 16.92 -31.73
C ALA A 27 26.11 16.77 -30.98
N SER A 28 26.24 15.79 -30.09
CA SER A 28 27.46 15.52 -29.32
C SER A 28 28.42 14.57 -30.04
N ILE A 29 27.96 13.83 -31.06
CA ILE A 29 28.81 12.95 -31.85
C ILE A 29 29.46 13.79 -32.94
N GLN A 30 30.48 14.56 -32.57
CA GLN A 30 31.32 15.40 -33.43
C GLN A 30 32.71 15.55 -32.79
N PRO A 31 33.76 15.85 -33.59
CA PRO A 31 35.08 16.17 -33.06
C PRO A 31 35.02 17.26 -31.99
N GLY A 32 35.71 17.05 -30.87
CA GLY A 32 35.75 17.98 -29.73
C GLY A 32 34.45 18.14 -28.93
N ARG A 33 33.33 17.52 -29.34
CA ARG A 33 32.02 17.66 -28.65
C ARG A 33 31.61 16.45 -27.83
N LEU A 34 32.19 15.28 -28.10
CA LEU A 34 31.93 14.09 -27.30
C LEU A 34 32.77 14.17 -26.01
N ALA A 35 32.10 14.26 -24.86
CA ALA A 35 32.77 14.29 -23.58
C ALA A 35 33.70 13.06 -23.44
N GLY A 36 34.95 13.29 -23.05
CA GLY A 36 35.96 12.24 -22.88
C GLY A 36 36.67 11.78 -24.17
N SER A 37 36.31 12.28 -25.36
CA SER A 37 37.03 11.96 -26.59
C SER A 37 38.26 12.88 -26.76
N ARG A 38 39.41 12.46 -26.20
CA ARG A 38 40.70 13.13 -26.47
C ARG A 38 41.27 12.78 -27.85
N LEU A 39 40.93 11.59 -28.35
CA LEU A 39 41.29 11.11 -29.68
C LEU A 39 40.02 10.92 -30.49
N TRP A 40 39.98 11.48 -31.68
CA TRP A 40 38.90 11.34 -32.64
C TRP A 40 39.40 10.56 -33.85
N PRO A 41 38.61 9.65 -34.44
CA PRO A 41 39.06 8.90 -35.60
C PRO A 41 39.10 9.77 -36.86
N ASP A 42 40.08 9.53 -37.71
CA ASP A 42 40.23 10.23 -38.99
C ASP A 42 39.47 9.52 -40.12
N ASP A 43 39.04 10.31 -41.09
CA ASP A 43 38.65 9.84 -42.41
C ASP A 43 39.90 9.32 -43.15
N PRO A 44 39.95 8.03 -43.53
CA PRO A 44 41.14 7.46 -44.20
C PRO A 44 41.46 8.06 -45.58
N TRP A 45 40.52 8.76 -46.22
CA TRP A 45 40.71 9.29 -47.56
C TRP A 45 41.25 10.72 -47.55
N THR A 46 40.96 11.47 -46.50
CA THR A 46 41.34 12.88 -46.39
C THR A 46 42.38 13.12 -45.28
N GLY A 47 42.53 12.18 -44.35
CA GLY A 47 43.35 12.36 -43.14
C GLY A 47 42.79 13.38 -42.16
N GLN A 48 41.58 13.90 -42.41
CA GLN A 48 40.89 14.86 -41.55
C GLN A 48 39.98 14.15 -40.56
N ASP A 49 39.56 14.85 -39.51
CA ASP A 49 38.57 14.34 -38.56
C ASP A 49 37.34 13.73 -39.27
N LEU A 50 36.95 12.54 -38.83
CA LEU A 50 35.72 11.90 -39.30
C LEU A 50 34.49 12.76 -38.93
N ARG A 51 33.67 13.15 -39.90
CA ARG A 51 32.55 14.09 -39.70
C ARG A 51 31.17 13.51 -40.02
N PRO A 52 30.10 14.01 -39.37
CA PRO A 52 28.75 13.59 -39.68
C PRO A 52 28.38 14.02 -41.11
N GLY A 53 27.63 13.18 -41.82
CA GLY A 53 27.25 13.38 -43.22
C GLY A 53 26.76 12.09 -43.87
N THR A 54 26.50 12.14 -45.17
CA THR A 54 26.01 11.00 -45.96
C THR A 54 26.88 10.64 -47.15
N GLY A 55 27.94 11.39 -47.42
CA GLY A 55 28.92 11.09 -48.47
C GLY A 55 30.00 10.13 -48.01
N ARG A 56 30.82 9.65 -48.95
CA ARG A 56 32.04 8.87 -48.65
C ARG A 56 32.90 9.60 -47.62
N GLY A 57 33.40 8.89 -46.61
CA GLY A 57 34.22 9.49 -45.54
C GLY A 57 33.40 10.03 -44.37
N HIS A 58 32.07 9.97 -44.43
CA HIS A 58 31.19 10.47 -43.37
C HIS A 58 30.48 9.37 -42.58
N TYR A 59 29.79 9.77 -41.51
CA TYR A 59 28.88 8.92 -40.77
C TYR A 59 27.52 9.58 -40.46
N ARG A 60 26.51 8.75 -40.23
CA ARG A 60 25.22 9.16 -39.70
C ARG A 60 24.94 8.42 -38.39
N TYR A 61 24.82 9.18 -37.32
CA TYR A 61 24.40 8.67 -36.01
C TYR A 61 22.93 9.00 -35.74
N THR A 62 22.19 7.99 -35.29
CA THR A 62 20.79 8.09 -34.88
C THR A 62 20.62 7.37 -33.55
N VAL A 63 19.83 7.94 -32.65
CA VAL A 63 19.61 7.40 -31.30
C VAL A 63 18.12 7.44 -31.00
N THR A 64 17.61 6.46 -30.25
CA THR A 64 16.21 6.45 -29.80
C THR A 64 15.93 7.62 -28.84
N PRO A 65 14.66 8.06 -28.69
CA PRO A 65 14.30 9.14 -27.77
C PRO A 65 14.74 8.89 -26.32
N ASP A 66 14.63 7.64 -25.85
CA ASP A 66 15.08 7.20 -24.52
C ASP A 66 16.61 7.09 -24.38
N ARG A 67 17.34 7.28 -25.50
CA ARG A 67 18.79 7.16 -25.60
C ARG A 67 19.35 5.83 -25.11
N ARG A 68 18.60 4.73 -25.26
CA ARG A 68 19.03 3.37 -24.87
C ARG A 68 19.49 2.50 -26.03
N ARG A 69 19.23 2.93 -27.27
CA ARG A 69 19.66 2.26 -28.50
C ARG A 69 20.12 3.29 -29.52
N TYR A 70 21.12 2.94 -30.30
CA TYR A 70 21.57 3.78 -31.40
C TYR A 70 21.92 2.95 -32.64
N ARG A 71 21.96 3.66 -33.77
CA ARG A 71 22.43 3.16 -35.05
C ARG A 71 23.45 4.15 -35.61
N LEU A 72 24.62 3.62 -35.97
CA LEU A 72 25.73 4.34 -36.58
C LEU A 72 25.95 3.78 -37.99
N VAL A 73 25.85 4.64 -39.00
CA VAL A 73 26.13 4.29 -40.39
C VAL A 73 27.42 4.96 -40.80
N GLY A 74 28.41 4.22 -41.29
CA GLY A 74 29.59 4.77 -41.95
C GLY A 74 29.49 4.59 -43.47
N TYR A 75 29.79 5.64 -44.23
CA TYR A 75 29.71 5.63 -45.70
C TYR A 75 31.10 5.35 -46.29
N LEU A 76 31.20 4.21 -46.97
CA LEU A 76 32.41 3.67 -47.58
C LEU A 76 32.51 4.07 -49.06
N ASN A 77 33.65 3.82 -49.71
CA ASN A 77 33.81 4.09 -51.15
C ASN A 77 32.85 3.29 -52.05
N GLY A 78 32.43 2.10 -51.63
CA GLY A 78 31.54 1.21 -52.39
C GLY A 78 30.34 0.69 -51.60
N GLY A 79 29.90 1.40 -50.55
CA GLY A 79 28.74 0.97 -49.75
C GLY A 79 28.66 1.60 -48.37
N THR A 80 27.97 0.94 -47.44
CA THR A 80 27.86 1.41 -46.05
C THR A 80 28.14 0.29 -45.06
N ILE A 81 28.65 0.66 -43.89
CA ILE A 81 28.67 -0.20 -42.71
C ILE A 81 27.62 0.30 -41.71
N VAL A 82 26.78 -0.61 -41.23
CA VAL A 82 25.75 -0.30 -40.23
C VAL A 82 26.10 -0.98 -38.92
N LEU A 83 26.40 -0.18 -37.91
CA LEU A 83 26.62 -0.64 -36.55
C LEU A 83 25.41 -0.25 -35.69
N ARG A 84 25.07 -1.13 -34.75
CA ARG A 84 24.03 -0.90 -33.76
C ARG A 84 24.62 -1.12 -32.39
N GLY A 85 24.22 -0.28 -31.45
CA GLY A 85 24.54 -0.46 -30.05
C GLY A 85 23.32 -0.15 -29.19
N GLY A 86 23.38 -0.60 -27.96
CA GLY A 86 22.29 -0.51 -27.02
C GLY A 86 22.66 -1.19 -25.72
N MET A 87 21.85 -0.95 -24.71
CA MET A 87 22.00 -1.62 -23.42
C MET A 87 21.97 -3.15 -23.59
N PRO A 88 22.96 -3.90 -23.06
CA PRO A 88 22.97 -5.35 -23.17
C PRO A 88 21.74 -5.98 -22.50
N ARG A 89 21.18 -7.03 -23.11
CA ARG A 89 20.00 -7.72 -22.57
C ARG A 89 20.22 -8.26 -21.16
N THR A 90 21.45 -8.67 -20.83
CA THR A 90 21.83 -9.14 -19.48
C THR A 90 21.68 -8.06 -18.43
N ILE A 91 22.13 -6.82 -18.72
CA ILE A 91 21.95 -5.68 -17.81
C ILE A 91 20.47 -5.31 -17.71
N MET A 92 19.73 -5.33 -18.83
CA MET A 92 18.27 -5.07 -18.79
C MET A 92 17.54 -6.09 -17.92
N ARG A 93 17.89 -7.38 -17.98
CA ARG A 93 17.35 -8.42 -17.09
C ARG A 93 17.68 -8.15 -15.63
N ALA A 94 18.92 -7.77 -15.33
CA ALA A 94 19.33 -7.44 -13.97
C ALA A 94 18.57 -6.22 -13.42
N TYR A 95 18.30 -5.22 -14.27
CA TYR A 95 17.52 -4.05 -13.87
C TYR A 95 16.05 -4.40 -13.67
N ASP A 96 15.45 -5.20 -14.56
CA ASP A 96 14.08 -5.70 -14.36
C ASP A 96 13.98 -6.50 -13.05
N HIS A 97 14.96 -7.36 -12.72
CA HIS A 97 15.01 -8.10 -11.45
C HIS A 97 15.10 -7.18 -10.23
N ARG A 98 16.01 -6.21 -10.24
CA ARG A 98 16.12 -5.24 -9.13
C ARG A 98 14.86 -4.39 -8.97
N SER A 99 14.21 -4.02 -10.06
CA SER A 99 12.93 -3.35 -10.01
C SER A 99 11.83 -4.26 -9.43
N GLU A 100 11.83 -5.55 -9.76
CA GLU A 100 10.93 -6.55 -9.18
C GLU A 100 11.17 -6.75 -7.67
N GLU A 101 12.42 -6.73 -7.20
CA GLU A 101 12.75 -6.72 -5.76
C GLU A 101 12.22 -5.44 -5.08
N GLY A 102 12.49 -4.28 -5.68
CA GLY A 102 12.04 -2.98 -5.16
C GLY A 102 10.51 -2.86 -5.07
N ILE A 103 9.79 -3.29 -6.10
CA ILE A 103 8.32 -3.23 -6.08
C ILE A 103 7.72 -4.22 -5.07
N ASN A 104 8.36 -5.35 -4.81
CA ASN A 104 7.94 -6.29 -3.76
C ASN A 104 8.14 -5.72 -2.35
N LEU A 105 9.19 -4.91 -2.15
CA LEU A 105 9.35 -4.17 -0.91
C LEU A 105 8.24 -3.13 -0.73
N ILE A 106 7.91 -2.37 -1.78
CA ILE A 106 6.78 -1.43 -1.76
C ILE A 106 5.46 -2.16 -1.51
N ARG A 107 5.26 -3.36 -2.07
CA ARG A 107 4.11 -4.22 -1.79
C ARG A 107 3.99 -4.53 -0.29
N GLN A 108 5.07 -5.01 0.34
CA GLN A 108 5.10 -5.27 1.78
C GLN A 108 4.76 -4.00 2.57
N TYR A 109 5.30 -2.87 2.15
CA TYR A 109 5.04 -1.59 2.79
C TYR A 109 3.57 -1.14 2.69
N ILE A 110 2.90 -1.44 1.59
CA ILE A 110 1.46 -1.21 1.40
C ILE A 110 0.65 -2.13 2.32
N GLU A 111 1.03 -3.40 2.41
CA GLU A 111 0.34 -4.41 3.24
C GLU A 111 0.47 -4.10 4.73
N ASP A 112 1.67 -3.78 5.21
CA ASP A 112 1.94 -3.34 6.59
C ASP A 112 1.18 -2.06 6.94
N TYR A 113 1.10 -1.10 6.00
CA TYR A 113 0.32 0.13 6.21
C TYR A 113 -1.15 -0.21 6.45
N ALA A 114 -1.73 -1.09 5.62
CA ALA A 114 -3.12 -1.50 5.77
C ALA A 114 -3.35 -2.22 7.11
N ALA A 115 -2.42 -3.07 7.54
CA ALA A 115 -2.51 -3.75 8.84
C ALA A 115 -2.55 -2.76 10.02
N ALA A 116 -1.85 -1.63 9.91
CA ALA A 116 -1.87 -0.56 10.92
C ALA A 116 -3.06 0.42 10.78
N HIS A 117 -3.87 0.30 9.73
CA HIS A 117 -4.96 1.24 9.41
C HIS A 117 -6.26 0.50 9.08
N ASP A 118 -6.70 -0.41 9.97
CA ASP A 118 -7.99 -1.11 9.90
C ASP A 118 -8.24 -1.90 8.61
N GLY A 119 -7.16 -2.38 7.99
CA GLY A 119 -7.22 -3.02 6.68
C GLY A 119 -7.66 -2.05 5.58
N ARG A 120 -7.24 -0.78 5.63
CA ARG A 120 -7.42 0.19 4.54
C ARG A 120 -6.10 0.46 3.85
N TYR A 121 -6.01 0.09 2.58
CA TYR A 121 -4.83 0.37 1.77
C TYR A 121 -4.58 1.87 1.63
N PRO A 122 -3.32 2.31 1.55
CA PRO A 122 -2.93 3.71 1.42
C PRO A 122 -3.48 4.36 0.13
N LEU A 123 -3.68 5.68 0.17
CA LEU A 123 -3.97 6.47 -1.02
C LEU A 123 -2.72 6.63 -1.89
N PRO A 124 -2.84 6.89 -3.20
CA PRO A 124 -1.69 7.01 -4.10
C PRO A 124 -0.63 8.01 -3.64
N SER A 125 -1.02 9.16 -3.08
CA SER A 125 -0.08 10.18 -2.57
C SER A 125 0.78 9.69 -1.41
N ALA A 126 0.36 8.65 -0.69
CA ALA A 126 1.15 8.07 0.39
C ALA A 126 2.25 7.11 -0.13
N ILE A 127 2.16 6.63 -1.37
CA ILE A 127 3.10 5.68 -2.00
C ILE A 127 4.23 6.42 -2.70
N GLU A 128 5.00 7.17 -1.93
CA GLU A 128 6.19 7.88 -2.40
C GLU A 128 7.27 7.81 -1.31
N SER A 129 8.53 8.08 -1.67
CA SER A 129 9.65 8.06 -0.72
C SER A 129 9.46 9.05 0.44
N ASP A 130 8.80 10.17 0.19
CA ASP A 130 8.43 11.23 1.14
C ASP A 130 6.96 11.15 1.59
N GLY A 131 6.21 10.17 1.08
CA GLY A 131 4.85 9.90 1.51
C GLY A 131 4.79 9.09 2.82
N ALA A 132 3.60 8.97 3.41
CA ALA A 132 3.42 8.27 4.69
C ALA A 132 3.94 6.82 4.68
N VAL A 133 3.83 6.12 3.54
CA VAL A 133 4.37 4.74 3.41
C VAL A 133 5.90 4.75 3.34
N GLY A 134 6.52 5.74 2.70
CA GLY A 134 7.97 5.87 2.61
C GLY A 134 8.65 6.39 3.88
N GLN A 135 7.93 7.21 4.67
CA GLN A 135 8.43 7.88 5.88
C GLN A 135 8.13 7.13 7.18
N GLU A 136 7.50 5.95 7.12
CA GLU A 136 7.22 5.12 8.30
C GLU A 136 8.52 4.87 9.10
N PRO A 137 8.61 5.21 10.40
CA PRO A 137 9.88 5.19 11.14
C PRO A 137 10.58 3.83 11.23
N ARG A 138 9.80 2.74 11.13
CA ARG A 138 10.33 1.37 11.11
C ARG A 138 11.02 1.01 9.79
N ARG A 139 10.81 1.81 8.74
CA ARG A 139 11.36 1.59 7.41
C ARG A 139 12.58 2.46 7.22
N ARG A 140 13.68 1.83 6.81
CA ARG A 140 14.98 2.50 6.63
C ARG A 140 15.32 2.75 5.17
N TYR A 141 14.52 2.25 4.24
CA TYR A 141 14.92 2.18 2.85
C TYR A 141 13.72 2.32 1.92
N TRP A 142 13.86 3.20 0.93
CA TRP A 142 12.98 3.26 -0.24
C TRP A 142 13.76 2.80 -1.47
N PRO A 143 13.21 1.91 -2.31
CA PRO A 143 13.94 1.34 -3.43
C PRO A 143 14.25 2.40 -4.49
N SER A 144 15.42 2.27 -5.12
CA SER A 144 15.82 3.11 -6.25
C SER A 144 15.47 2.45 -7.58
N ASN A 145 15.06 3.27 -8.55
CA ASN A 145 14.86 2.84 -9.92
C ASN A 145 16.24 2.58 -10.55
N PRO A 146 16.57 1.34 -10.96
CA PRO A 146 17.89 1.01 -11.50
C PRO A 146 18.18 1.67 -12.85
N TRP A 147 17.17 2.24 -13.52
CA TRP A 147 17.31 2.89 -14.82
C TRP A 147 17.79 4.33 -14.74
N ASP A 148 17.42 5.07 -13.70
CA ASP A 148 17.80 6.47 -13.49
C ASP A 148 18.54 6.72 -12.17
N HIS A 149 18.64 5.70 -11.32
CA HIS A 149 19.25 5.70 -9.99
C HIS A 149 18.61 6.66 -8.98
N ARG A 150 17.38 7.12 -9.25
CA ARG A 150 16.57 7.93 -8.32
C ARG A 150 15.64 7.03 -7.52
N ALA A 151 14.94 7.58 -6.54
CA ALA A 151 13.86 6.86 -5.87
C ALA A 151 12.84 6.33 -6.90
N MET A 152 12.35 5.10 -6.70
CA MET A 152 11.19 4.61 -7.45
C MET A 152 10.00 5.51 -7.14
N THR A 153 9.31 5.98 -8.17
CA THR A 153 8.17 6.91 -8.04
C THR A 153 7.06 6.50 -8.99
N GLN A 154 5.86 7.05 -8.79
CA GLN A 154 4.72 6.74 -9.63
C GLN A 154 4.82 7.40 -11.02
N ARG A 155 5.25 6.65 -12.04
CA ARG A 155 5.44 7.11 -13.43
C ARG A 155 5.25 5.95 -14.40
N ARG A 156 5.27 6.25 -15.71
CA ARG A 156 5.05 5.26 -16.79
C ARG A 156 6.33 4.78 -17.49
N ASP A 157 7.50 5.24 -17.05
CA ASP A 157 8.80 4.84 -17.60
C ASP A 157 9.36 3.59 -16.92
N ARG A 158 10.38 2.98 -17.53
CA ARG A 158 10.98 1.71 -17.06
C ARG A 158 11.53 1.84 -15.64
N GLY A 159 11.26 0.83 -14.82
CA GLY A 159 11.67 0.78 -13.42
C GLY A 159 10.84 1.67 -12.49
N SER A 160 9.94 2.49 -13.03
CA SER A 160 8.91 3.19 -12.26
C SER A 160 7.67 2.30 -12.14
N PHE A 161 6.72 2.72 -11.31
CA PHE A 161 5.50 1.96 -11.08
C PHE A 161 4.24 2.82 -11.18
N SER A 162 3.08 2.18 -11.23
CA SER A 162 1.77 2.80 -11.06
C SER A 162 1.05 2.10 -9.92
N TYR A 163 0.40 2.87 -9.04
CA TYR A 163 -0.43 2.34 -7.96
C TYR A 163 -1.86 2.85 -8.12
N SER A 164 -2.82 1.96 -7.87
CA SER A 164 -4.24 2.28 -7.85
C SER A 164 -4.91 1.50 -6.74
N VAL A 165 -5.90 2.11 -6.09
CA VAL A 165 -6.66 1.53 -5.00
C VAL A 165 -8.14 1.72 -5.28
N THR A 166 -8.97 0.76 -4.88
CA THR A 166 -10.43 0.89 -4.94
C THR A 166 -10.92 2.01 -4.02
N SER A 167 -12.11 2.55 -4.31
CA SER A 167 -12.70 3.65 -3.53
C SER A 167 -12.90 3.29 -2.06
N ASP A 168 -13.24 2.04 -1.77
CA ASP A 168 -13.37 1.49 -0.41
C ASP A 168 -12.02 1.19 0.28
N ARG A 169 -10.90 1.36 -0.45
CA ARG A 169 -9.53 1.08 0.00
C ARG A 169 -9.31 -0.37 0.43
N ARG A 170 -10.11 -1.32 -0.05
CA ARG A 170 -10.01 -2.76 0.26
C ARG A 170 -9.25 -3.57 -0.77
N SER A 171 -8.98 -3.03 -1.96
CA SER A 171 -8.15 -3.68 -2.97
C SER A 171 -7.22 -2.68 -3.65
N TYR A 172 -6.03 -3.13 -4.06
CA TYR A 172 -5.11 -2.33 -4.84
C TYR A 172 -4.50 -3.12 -6.01
N THR A 173 -4.06 -2.38 -7.02
CA THR A 173 -3.16 -2.85 -8.07
C THR A 173 -1.89 -2.02 -8.06
N LEU A 174 -0.75 -2.70 -7.94
CA LEU A 174 0.59 -2.14 -8.03
C LEU A 174 1.28 -2.72 -9.28
N ARG A 175 1.73 -1.85 -10.17
CA ARG A 175 2.21 -2.22 -11.51
C ARG A 175 3.60 -1.67 -11.74
N LEU A 176 4.59 -2.55 -11.87
CA LEU A 176 5.95 -2.18 -12.26
C LEU A 176 6.11 -2.21 -13.79
N HIS A 177 6.70 -1.16 -14.35
CA HIS A 177 6.97 -1.05 -15.79
C HIS A 177 8.34 -1.64 -16.14
N ARG A 178 8.33 -2.83 -16.77
CA ARG A 178 9.55 -3.56 -17.16
C ARG A 178 10.03 -3.20 -18.57
N ALA A 179 11.29 -3.50 -18.85
CA ALA A 179 11.89 -3.21 -20.14
C ALA A 179 11.80 -4.37 -21.14
N LEU A 180 11.94 -5.61 -20.66
CA LEU A 180 11.99 -6.80 -21.54
C LEU A 180 10.68 -7.59 -21.61
N LYS A 181 9.86 -7.51 -20.57
CA LYS A 181 8.58 -8.22 -20.45
C LYS A 181 7.46 -7.20 -20.31
N GLY A 182 6.21 -7.65 -20.41
CA GLY A 182 5.07 -6.82 -20.01
C GLY A 182 5.17 -6.39 -18.54
N ASP A 183 4.29 -5.50 -18.09
CA ASP A 183 4.34 -5.02 -16.72
C ASP A 183 4.31 -6.19 -15.70
N TYR A 184 4.97 -6.00 -14.56
CA TYR A 184 4.86 -6.92 -13.42
C TYR A 184 3.77 -6.38 -12.50
N VAL A 185 2.67 -7.11 -12.42
CA VAL A 185 1.45 -6.67 -11.74
C VAL A 185 1.29 -7.45 -10.45
N LEU A 186 1.16 -6.72 -9.36
CA LEU A 186 0.86 -7.21 -8.02
C LEU A 186 -0.51 -6.68 -7.63
N THR A 187 -1.35 -7.53 -7.09
CA THR A 187 -2.66 -7.16 -6.57
C THR A 187 -2.73 -7.57 -5.12
N GLY A 188 -3.34 -6.73 -4.29
CA GLY A 188 -3.72 -7.10 -2.94
C GLY A 188 -5.19 -6.80 -2.72
N THR A 189 -5.84 -7.71 -2.02
CA THR A 189 -7.20 -7.53 -1.52
C THR A 189 -7.13 -7.82 -0.03
N VAL A 190 -7.80 -6.99 0.77
CA VAL A 190 -8.00 -7.23 2.19
C VAL A 190 -8.94 -8.42 2.28
N VAL A 191 -8.37 -9.61 2.23
CA VAL A 191 -9.02 -10.82 2.69
C VAL A 191 -8.75 -10.83 4.18
N ALA A 192 -9.77 -10.66 5.01
CA ALA A 192 -9.63 -10.87 6.45
C ALA A 192 -8.96 -12.24 6.63
N THR A 193 -7.70 -12.24 7.08
CA THR A 193 -6.93 -13.48 7.20
C THR A 193 -7.68 -14.43 8.15
N PRO A 194 -7.53 -15.76 8.02
CA PRO A 194 -8.20 -16.71 8.93
C PRO A 194 -7.98 -16.37 10.42
N TRP A 195 -6.81 -15.82 10.76
CA TRP A 195 -6.51 -15.31 12.09
C TRP A 195 -7.24 -14.02 12.46
N GLN A 196 -7.39 -13.07 11.53
CA GLN A 196 -8.21 -11.87 11.76
C GLN A 196 -9.70 -12.22 11.88
N GLN A 197 -10.20 -13.18 11.10
CA GLN A 197 -11.55 -13.72 11.26
C GLN A 197 -11.72 -14.42 12.62
N LEU A 198 -10.72 -15.18 13.06
CA LEU A 198 -10.72 -15.78 14.40
C LEU A 198 -10.74 -14.70 15.49
N LEU A 199 -9.88 -13.67 15.39
CA LEU A 199 -9.85 -12.54 16.34
C LEU A 199 -11.20 -11.83 16.40
N ILE A 200 -11.79 -11.48 15.25
CA ILE A 200 -13.12 -10.87 15.17
C ILE A 200 -14.18 -11.78 15.82
N SER A 201 -14.13 -13.09 15.57
CA SER A 201 -15.08 -14.03 16.19
C SER A 201 -14.93 -14.15 17.71
N LEU A 202 -13.70 -14.05 18.22
CA LEU A 202 -13.41 -14.08 19.65
C LEU A 202 -13.85 -12.78 20.31
N GLU A 203 -13.59 -11.64 19.69
CA GLU A 203 -14.08 -10.33 20.16
C GLU A 203 -15.61 -10.34 20.20
N ASP A 204 -16.29 -10.77 19.13
CA ASP A 204 -17.75 -10.86 19.11
C ASP A 204 -18.31 -11.78 20.21
N GLU A 205 -17.66 -12.91 20.51
CA GLU A 205 -18.09 -13.80 21.60
C GLU A 205 -17.90 -13.15 22.98
N ILE A 206 -16.79 -12.43 23.20
CA ILE A 206 -16.56 -11.65 24.41
C ILE A 206 -17.64 -10.59 24.58
N VAL A 207 -17.94 -9.82 23.53
CA VAL A 207 -18.95 -8.76 23.57
C VAL A 207 -20.37 -9.35 23.76
N ARG A 208 -20.70 -10.49 23.15
CA ARG A 208 -21.96 -11.23 23.44
C ARG A 208 -22.07 -11.63 24.92
N ARG A 209 -20.97 -12.13 25.50
CA ARG A 209 -20.91 -12.45 26.94
C ARG A 209 -21.12 -11.19 27.79
N ASN A 210 -20.49 -10.08 27.43
CA ASN A 210 -20.67 -8.80 28.11
C ASN A 210 -22.13 -8.33 28.07
N GLY A 211 -22.82 -8.50 26.93
CA GLY A 211 -24.26 -8.23 26.82
C GLY A 211 -25.11 -8.99 27.83
N ARG A 212 -24.79 -10.27 28.08
CA ARG A 212 -25.47 -11.08 29.11
C ARG A 212 -25.18 -10.57 30.53
N ILE A 213 -23.99 -10.05 30.79
CA ILE A 213 -23.63 -9.43 32.07
C ILE A 213 -24.44 -8.15 32.28
N LEU A 214 -24.50 -7.26 31.28
CA LEU A 214 -25.28 -6.03 31.34
C LEU A 214 -26.78 -6.31 31.55
N ARG A 215 -27.32 -7.36 30.90
CA ARG A 215 -28.67 -7.87 31.20
C ARG A 215 -28.82 -8.22 32.69
N GLY A 216 -27.86 -8.94 33.27
CA GLY A 216 -27.87 -9.27 34.70
C GLY A 216 -27.91 -8.02 35.58
N TYR A 217 -27.25 -6.93 35.19
CA TYR A 217 -27.28 -5.67 35.93
C TYR A 217 -28.67 -5.01 35.86
N VAL A 218 -29.34 -5.05 34.69
CA VAL A 218 -30.73 -4.59 34.55
C VAL A 218 -31.69 -5.41 35.41
N ASP A 219 -31.53 -6.73 35.42
CA ASP A 219 -32.35 -7.64 36.23
C ASP A 219 -32.15 -7.40 37.73
N GLN A 220 -30.89 -7.27 38.17
CA GLN A 220 -30.57 -6.96 39.57
C GLN A 220 -31.11 -5.59 39.98
N TRP A 221 -30.96 -4.57 39.13
CA TRP A 221 -31.52 -3.25 39.38
C TRP A 221 -33.03 -3.32 39.60
N SER A 222 -33.74 -4.06 38.74
CA SER A 222 -35.19 -4.23 38.86
C SER A 222 -35.61 -4.86 40.19
N LEU A 223 -34.87 -5.87 40.67
CA LEU A 223 -35.14 -6.47 41.98
C LEU A 223 -34.90 -5.50 43.14
N GLN A 224 -33.87 -4.67 43.05
CA GLN A 224 -33.52 -3.68 44.08
C GLN A 224 -34.47 -2.47 44.09
N HIS A 225 -35.10 -2.18 42.96
CA HIS A 225 -35.94 -1.00 42.76
C HIS A 225 -37.42 -1.36 42.52
N ALA A 226 -37.90 -2.43 43.18
CA ALA A 226 -39.32 -2.81 43.19
C ALA A 226 -39.94 -3.00 41.78
N GLY A 227 -39.17 -3.52 40.83
CA GLY A 227 -39.58 -3.75 39.45
C GLY A 227 -39.31 -2.59 38.50
N ALA A 228 -38.81 -1.44 38.98
CA ALA A 228 -38.43 -0.32 38.13
C ALA A 228 -37.15 -0.64 37.33
N LEU A 229 -37.13 -0.28 36.05
CA LEU A 229 -35.96 -0.44 35.18
C LEU A 229 -35.05 0.79 35.26
N PRO A 230 -33.73 0.63 35.07
CA PRO A 230 -32.84 1.77 34.92
C PRO A 230 -33.19 2.54 33.64
N SER A 231 -32.98 3.85 33.64
CA SER A 231 -33.03 4.65 32.42
C SER A 231 -31.78 4.42 31.56
N ALA A 232 -31.85 4.80 30.27
CA ALA A 232 -30.70 4.71 29.37
C ALA A 232 -29.48 5.53 29.84
N VAL A 233 -29.71 6.60 30.60
CA VAL A 233 -28.63 7.43 31.18
C VAL A 233 -27.99 6.73 32.40
N GLU A 234 -28.78 6.01 33.19
CA GLU A 234 -28.29 5.25 34.35
C GLU A 234 -27.53 3.98 33.94
N MET A 235 -27.89 3.40 32.79
CA MET A 235 -27.22 2.26 32.17
C MET A 235 -25.94 2.71 31.44
N ALA A 236 -24.99 3.29 32.19
CA ALA A 236 -23.68 3.71 31.69
C ALA A 236 -22.57 3.45 32.74
N PRO A 237 -21.28 3.30 32.32
CA PRO A 237 -20.20 2.87 33.21
C PRO A 237 -19.95 3.76 34.43
N ALA A 238 -20.12 5.07 34.27
CA ALA A 238 -19.93 6.06 35.33
C ALA A 238 -21.26 6.52 35.97
N ALA A 239 -22.39 5.96 35.55
CA ALA A 239 -23.71 6.31 36.05
C ALA A 239 -24.16 5.33 37.15
N ALA A 240 -25.40 5.46 37.61
CA ALA A 240 -25.88 4.76 38.81
C ALA A 240 -25.73 3.22 38.73
N VAL A 241 -26.01 2.60 37.58
CA VAL A 241 -25.81 1.16 37.41
C VAL A 241 -24.31 0.84 37.40
N GLY A 242 -23.49 1.57 36.65
CA GLY A 242 -22.05 1.31 36.58
C GLY A 242 -21.30 1.55 37.90
N ALA A 243 -21.71 2.56 38.67
CA ALA A 243 -21.14 2.83 39.99
C ALA A 243 -21.43 1.71 41.00
N ALA A 244 -22.52 0.96 40.83
CA ALA A 244 -22.87 -0.19 41.66
C ALA A 244 -22.11 -1.48 41.29
N HIS A 245 -21.44 -1.51 40.13
CA HIS A 245 -20.78 -2.70 39.57
C HIS A 245 -19.32 -2.40 39.22
N THR A 246 -18.41 -2.71 40.15
CA THR A 246 -16.96 -2.51 39.97
C THR A 246 -16.35 -3.37 38.85
N ASP A 247 -17.05 -4.43 38.44
CA ASP A 247 -16.72 -5.37 37.36
C ASP A 247 -17.44 -5.03 36.06
N TRP A 248 -17.57 -3.74 35.75
CA TRP A 248 -18.20 -3.31 34.51
C TRP A 248 -17.51 -3.91 33.27
N PRO A 249 -18.26 -4.48 32.31
CA PRO A 249 -17.68 -5.11 31.14
C PRO A 249 -16.78 -4.17 30.32
N LEU A 250 -15.67 -4.71 29.81
CA LEU A 250 -14.73 -3.98 28.97
C LEU A 250 -15.01 -4.22 27.49
N ASP A 251 -14.81 -3.21 26.66
CA ASP A 251 -14.69 -3.37 25.23
C ASP A 251 -13.31 -3.98 24.89
N PRO A 252 -13.23 -5.17 24.27
CA PRO A 252 -11.97 -5.84 23.99
C PRO A 252 -11.08 -5.07 23.00
N ALA A 253 -11.65 -4.20 22.15
CA ALA A 253 -10.89 -3.44 21.17
C ALA A 253 -10.19 -2.22 21.80
N SER A 254 -10.91 -1.45 22.63
CA SER A 254 -10.34 -0.27 23.29
C SER A 254 -9.66 -0.57 24.64
N GLY A 255 -9.99 -1.70 25.28
CA GLY A 255 -9.61 -2.02 26.66
C GLY A 255 -10.29 -1.15 27.72
N GLY A 256 -11.15 -0.21 27.31
CA GLY A 256 -11.93 0.65 28.19
C GLY A 256 -13.30 0.04 28.56
N PRO A 257 -14.08 0.70 29.44
CA PRO A 257 -15.41 0.22 29.78
C PRO A 257 -16.34 0.27 28.56
N MET A 258 -17.11 -0.80 28.36
CA MET A 258 -18.13 -0.89 27.31
C MET A 258 -19.16 0.22 27.51
N ALA A 259 -19.41 1.04 26.50
CA ALA A 259 -20.22 2.24 26.61
C ALA A 259 -21.46 2.22 25.70
N PRO A 260 -22.47 3.07 25.96
CA PRO A 260 -23.59 3.26 25.05
C PRO A 260 -23.14 3.77 23.66
N GLY A 261 -23.68 3.19 22.59
CA GLY A 261 -23.31 3.54 21.21
C GLY A 261 -23.85 2.55 20.19
N THR A 262 -23.57 2.79 18.90
CA THR A 262 -24.07 1.98 17.77
C THR A 262 -22.95 1.34 16.94
N VAL A 263 -21.74 1.26 17.48
CA VAL A 263 -20.55 0.70 16.81
C VAL A 263 -20.13 -0.62 17.47
N PRO A 264 -19.41 -1.52 16.78
CA PRO A 264 -18.92 -2.75 17.39
C PRO A 264 -18.22 -2.51 18.73
N GLY A 265 -18.53 -3.32 19.74
CA GLY A 265 -18.02 -3.15 21.10
C GLY A 265 -18.85 -2.18 21.98
N THR A 266 -19.94 -1.63 21.48
CA THR A 266 -20.89 -0.77 22.24
C THR A 266 -22.28 -1.38 22.33
N TYR A 267 -23.18 -0.79 23.12
CA TYR A 267 -24.57 -1.25 23.25
C TYR A 267 -25.58 -0.10 23.17
N THR A 268 -26.81 -0.41 22.76
CA THR A 268 -27.97 0.46 22.93
C THR A 268 -28.95 -0.15 23.93
N TYR A 269 -29.56 0.70 24.75
CA TYR A 269 -30.51 0.29 25.78
C TYR A 269 -31.76 1.18 25.76
N ALA A 270 -32.94 0.58 25.87
CA ALA A 270 -34.17 1.30 26.11
C ALA A 270 -35.08 0.52 27.06
N ALA A 271 -35.52 1.17 28.13
CA ALA A 271 -36.56 0.65 29.01
C ALA A 271 -37.92 0.74 28.32
N GLY A 272 -38.71 -0.32 28.42
CA GLY A 272 -40.08 -0.42 27.93
C GLY A 272 -41.09 -0.54 29.08
N ALA A 273 -42.34 -0.81 28.73
CA ALA A 273 -43.41 -0.97 29.70
C ALA A 273 -43.39 -2.35 30.37
N ALA A 274 -43.97 -2.44 31.57
CA ALA A 274 -44.18 -3.71 32.30
C ALA A 274 -42.89 -4.55 32.48
N GLY A 275 -41.75 -3.90 32.72
CA GLY A 275 -40.47 -4.57 32.93
C GLY A 275 -39.78 -5.08 31.65
N ALA A 276 -40.37 -4.88 30.46
CA ALA A 276 -39.70 -5.17 29.20
C ALA A 276 -38.64 -4.11 28.88
N TYR A 277 -37.53 -4.51 28.26
CA TYR A 277 -36.48 -3.60 27.79
C TYR A 277 -35.75 -4.18 26.58
N THR A 278 -35.23 -3.30 25.73
CA THR A 278 -34.30 -3.68 24.65
C THR A 278 -32.88 -3.40 25.10
N LEU A 279 -31.99 -4.35 24.83
CA LEU A 279 -30.56 -4.23 25.04
C LEU A 279 -29.89 -4.87 23.84
N THR A 280 -29.45 -4.05 22.91
CA THR A 280 -28.82 -4.51 21.67
C THR A 280 -27.32 -4.26 21.79
N VAL A 281 -26.55 -5.33 21.61
CA VAL A 281 -25.10 -5.28 21.60
C VAL A 281 -24.62 -5.29 20.16
N HIS A 282 -23.76 -4.34 19.81
CA HIS A 282 -23.25 -4.18 18.46
C HIS A 282 -21.93 -4.97 18.32
N LEU A 283 -21.91 -5.89 17.36
CA LEU A 283 -20.82 -6.81 17.05
C LEU A 283 -20.24 -6.46 15.68
N HIS A 284 -19.06 -6.99 15.37
CA HIS A 284 -18.52 -6.89 14.01
C HIS A 284 -19.35 -7.71 13.01
N SER A 285 -19.91 -8.84 13.45
CA SER A 285 -20.78 -9.72 12.64
C SER A 285 -22.24 -9.26 12.54
N GLY A 286 -22.65 -8.19 13.22
CA GLY A 286 -24.03 -7.70 13.23
C GLY A 286 -24.49 -7.30 14.63
N GLU A 287 -25.73 -7.59 14.96
CA GLU A 287 -26.31 -7.22 16.26
C GLU A 287 -26.71 -8.46 17.07
N TYR A 288 -26.63 -8.33 18.39
CA TYR A 288 -27.09 -9.34 19.33
C TYR A 288 -28.09 -8.73 20.32
N GLU A 289 -29.32 -9.23 20.29
CA GLU A 289 -30.37 -8.82 21.22
C GLU A 289 -30.23 -9.57 22.55
N ALA A 290 -29.74 -8.87 23.57
CA ALA A 290 -29.65 -9.32 24.96
C ALA A 290 -30.84 -8.84 25.82
N GLY A 291 -31.76 -8.06 25.23
CA GLY A 291 -32.96 -7.56 25.88
C GLY A 291 -33.91 -8.66 26.37
N GLY A 292 -34.95 -8.24 27.09
CA GLY A 292 -35.92 -9.18 27.65
C GLY A 292 -36.93 -8.52 28.58
N THR A 293 -37.48 -9.31 29.49
CA THR A 293 -38.36 -8.84 30.56
C THR A 293 -37.67 -9.09 31.88
N ALA A 294 -37.44 -8.02 32.64
CA ALA A 294 -36.78 -8.08 33.93
C ALA A 294 -37.70 -8.71 34.99
N PRO A 295 -37.13 -9.41 35.99
CA PRO A 295 -37.89 -9.97 37.09
C PRO A 295 -38.43 -8.87 38.01
N SER A 296 -39.66 -9.04 38.48
CA SER A 296 -40.25 -8.19 39.52
C SER A 296 -40.25 -8.93 40.87
N PRO A 297 -39.92 -8.27 41.99
CA PRO A 297 -39.97 -8.93 43.29
C PRO A 297 -41.40 -9.42 43.59
N ALA A 298 -41.52 -10.67 44.02
CA ALA A 298 -42.80 -11.26 44.39
C ALA A 298 -43.45 -10.45 45.53
N ALA A 299 -44.74 -10.15 45.41
CA ALA A 299 -45.48 -9.50 46.50
C ALA A 299 -45.35 -10.35 47.78
N PRO A 300 -45.12 -9.74 48.95
CA PRO A 300 -45.01 -10.48 50.19
C PRO A 300 -46.29 -11.31 50.38
N ALA A 301 -46.12 -12.59 50.76
CA ALA A 301 -47.25 -13.47 51.04
C ALA A 301 -48.15 -12.78 52.06
N ARG A 302 -49.42 -12.56 51.71
CA ARG A 302 -50.42 -12.01 52.64
C ARG A 302 -50.40 -12.88 53.89
N GLY A 303 -49.93 -12.33 55.01
CA GLY A 303 -49.96 -13.01 56.30
C GLY A 303 -51.38 -13.52 56.56
N ALA A 304 -51.49 -14.80 56.89
CA ALA A 304 -52.73 -15.40 57.32
C ALA A 304 -53.32 -14.53 58.45
N GLY A 305 -54.52 -14.01 58.22
CA GLY A 305 -55.24 -13.28 59.25
C GLY A 305 -55.41 -14.16 60.48
N SER A 306 -55.12 -13.61 61.65
CA SER A 306 -55.54 -14.20 62.92
C SER A 306 -57.07 -14.33 62.91
N PRO A 307 -57.63 -15.51 63.21
CA PRO A 307 -59.03 -15.60 63.58
C PRO A 307 -59.22 -15.02 64.99
N ASP A 308 -60.32 -14.27 65.16
CA ASP A 308 -60.83 -13.75 66.44
C ASP A 308 -61.11 -14.86 67.46
#